data_AF-A0A3S0FSE7-F1
#
_entry.id   AF-A0A3S0FSE7-F1
#
_cell.length_a   1.000
_cell.length_b   1.000
_cell.length_c   1.000
_cell.angle_alpha   90.00
_cell.angle_beta   90.00
_cell.angle_gamma   90.00
#
_symmetry.space_group_name_H-M   'P 1'
#
loop_
_entity.id
_entity.type
_entity.pdbx_description
1 polymer ?
#
loop_
_entity_poly.entity_id
_entity_poly.type
_entity_poly.pdbx_seq_one_letter_code
_entity_poly.pdbx_strand_id
1 'polypeptide(L)'
;MTRVFISASLVTLMGLATISQAAAWSRSATVTTPRGTYYRQGSGGCAGGTCSHSGSVTGPYGETVSRSGSVTQTGPGAYNYSRTTTGPNGNSVTRSGTVTRY
;
A
#
# COMPACT_ATOMS: atom_id res chain seq x y z
N MET A 1 8.67 -56.90 31.20
CA MET A 1 9.15 -55.57 30.77
C MET A 1 8.00 -54.83 30.11
N THR A 2 7.22 -54.10 30.90
CA THR A 2 6.03 -53.36 30.46
C THR A 2 6.44 -52.00 29.90
N ARG A 3 6.14 -51.74 28.63
CA ARG A 3 6.40 -50.44 27.98
C ARG A 3 5.11 -49.64 27.95
N VAL A 4 5.06 -48.60 28.79
CA VAL A 4 3.96 -47.63 28.85
C VAL A 4 4.26 -46.54 27.81
N PHE A 5 3.40 -46.39 26.81
CA PHE A 5 3.45 -45.26 25.86
C PHE A 5 2.40 -44.23 26.28
N ILE A 6 2.86 -43.12 26.87
CA ILE A 6 2.01 -41.98 27.24
C ILE A 6 1.88 -41.09 26.01
N SER A 7 0.70 -41.13 25.38
CA SER A 7 0.30 -40.22 24.31
C SER A 7 -0.11 -38.87 24.91
N ALA A 8 0.71 -37.84 24.72
CA ALA A 8 0.38 -36.47 25.06
C ALA A 8 -0.35 -35.79 23.89
N SER A 9 -1.67 -35.65 24.01
CA SER A 9 -2.49 -34.91 23.04
C SER A 9 -2.30 -33.40 23.25
N LEU A 10 -1.63 -32.74 22.32
CA LEU A 10 -1.45 -31.28 22.33
C LEU A 10 -2.72 -30.60 21.79
N VAL A 11 -3.58 -30.11 22.67
CA VAL A 11 -4.75 -29.29 22.27
C VAL A 11 -4.27 -27.91 21.87
N THR A 12 -4.29 -27.62 20.57
CA THR A 12 -4.00 -26.27 20.04
C THR A 12 -5.30 -25.47 20.02
N LEU A 13 -5.47 -24.54 20.97
CA LEU A 13 -6.49 -23.50 20.85
C LEU A 13 -6.09 -22.54 19.73
N MET A 14 -6.73 -22.65 18.57
CA MET A 14 -6.71 -21.61 17.54
C MET A 14 -7.62 -20.47 17.98
N GLY A 15 -7.02 -19.41 18.53
CA GLY A 15 -7.72 -18.13 18.72
C GLY A 15 -7.99 -17.46 17.38
N LEU A 16 -9.21 -16.98 17.16
CA LEU A 16 -9.57 -16.14 16.01
C LEU A 16 -8.98 -14.75 16.21
N ALA A 17 -7.71 -14.56 15.85
CA ALA A 17 -7.16 -13.24 15.60
C ALA A 17 -7.77 -12.72 14.29
N THR A 18 -8.69 -11.75 14.37
CA THR A 18 -9.06 -10.95 13.20
C THR A 18 -7.86 -10.10 12.81
N ILE A 19 -6.95 -10.67 12.04
CA ILE A 19 -5.90 -9.91 11.38
C ILE A 19 -6.56 -8.88 10.48
N SER A 20 -6.46 -7.60 10.86
CA SER A 20 -6.66 -6.48 9.95
C SER A 20 -5.77 -6.74 8.75
N GLN A 21 -6.34 -7.30 7.67
CA GLN A 21 -5.57 -7.59 6.48
C GLN A 21 -4.99 -6.27 6.01
N ALA A 22 -3.66 -6.17 6.03
CA ALA A 22 -2.99 -5.15 5.26
C ALA A 22 -3.47 -5.37 3.82
N ALA A 23 -4.39 -4.53 3.34
CA ALA A 23 -4.97 -4.68 2.00
C ALA A 23 -3.93 -4.20 0.99
N ALA A 24 -2.82 -4.95 0.92
CA ALA A 24 -1.66 -4.67 0.13
C ALA A 24 -1.94 -5.10 -1.30
N TRP A 25 -1.67 -4.20 -2.23
CA TRP A 25 -1.82 -4.44 -3.65
C TRP A 25 -0.58 -3.96 -4.38
N SER A 26 -0.29 -4.62 -5.50
CA SER A 26 0.67 -4.19 -6.50
C SER A 26 0.04 -4.34 -7.87
N ARG A 27 0.38 -3.44 -8.78
CA ARG A 27 -0.09 -3.49 -10.18
C ARG A 27 0.94 -2.85 -11.09
N SER A 28 1.07 -3.45 -12.26
CA SER A 28 1.78 -2.89 -13.41
C SER A 28 0.82 -2.76 -14.58
N ALA A 29 1.06 -1.79 -15.45
CA ALA A 29 0.30 -1.60 -16.67
C ALA A 29 1.19 -0.97 -17.75
N THR A 30 1.00 -1.39 -18.98
CA THR A 30 1.62 -0.78 -20.15
C THR A 30 0.52 -0.13 -20.98
N VAL A 31 0.68 1.15 -21.30
CA VAL A 31 -0.29 1.93 -22.08
C VAL A 31 0.40 2.45 -23.32
N THR A 32 0.00 1.95 -24.48
CA THR A 32 0.52 2.41 -25.78
C THR A 32 -0.41 3.48 -26.35
N THR A 33 0.17 4.61 -26.72
CA THR A 33 -0.51 5.73 -27.37
C THR A 33 0.22 6.07 -28.67
N PRO A 34 -0.37 6.89 -29.56
CA PRO A 34 0.36 7.40 -30.73
C PRO A 34 1.64 8.18 -30.37
N ARG A 35 1.74 8.69 -29.13
CA ARG A 35 2.94 9.39 -28.62
C ARG A 35 3.98 8.46 -27.99
N GLY A 36 3.78 7.14 -28.08
CA GLY A 36 4.67 6.11 -27.56
C GLY A 36 4.07 5.29 -26.41
N THR A 37 4.90 4.39 -25.87
CA THR A 37 4.51 3.44 -24.81
C THR A 37 4.89 3.95 -23.44
N TYR A 38 3.95 3.90 -22.51
CA TYR A 38 4.11 4.27 -21.11
C TYR A 38 4.06 3.02 -20.24
N TYR A 39 5.02 2.86 -19.34
CA TYR A 39 5.03 1.81 -18.35
C TYR A 39 4.68 2.38 -16.98
N ARG A 40 3.63 1.86 -16.36
CA ARG A 40 3.16 2.25 -15.04
C ARG A 40 3.34 1.10 -14.07
N GLN A 41 3.81 1.43 -12.87
CA GLN A 41 3.81 0.51 -11.73
C GLN A 41 3.34 1.24 -10.48
N GLY A 42 2.78 0.49 -9.54
CA GLY A 42 2.48 1.03 -8.23
C GLY A 42 2.00 -0.02 -7.27
N SER A 43 2.13 0.31 -6.00
CA SER A 43 1.69 -0.50 -4.89
C SER A 43 1.08 0.37 -3.81
N GLY A 44 0.37 -0.26 -2.90
CA GLY A 44 -0.16 0.41 -1.73
C GLY A 44 -0.77 -0.58 -0.78
N GLY A 45 -1.16 -0.10 0.38
CA GLY A 45 -1.83 -0.91 1.38
C GLY A 45 -2.37 -0.07 2.51
N CYS A 46 -3.27 -0.67 3.29
CA CYS A 46 -3.89 -0.03 4.44
C CYS A 46 -3.69 -0.90 5.68
N ALA A 47 -3.18 -0.31 6.76
CA ALA A 47 -3.06 -0.96 8.05
C ALA A 47 -3.21 0.08 9.17
N GLY A 48 -3.87 -0.31 10.28
CA GLY A 48 -3.97 0.53 11.48
C GLY A 48 -4.56 1.92 11.24
N GLY A 49 -5.59 2.04 10.39
CA GLY A 49 -6.23 3.33 10.06
C GLY A 49 -5.42 4.22 9.11
N THR A 50 -4.28 3.74 8.59
CA THR A 50 -3.46 4.44 7.59
C THR A 50 -3.37 3.66 6.30
N CYS A 51 -3.66 4.32 5.19
CA CYS A 51 -3.47 3.83 3.84
C CYS A 51 -2.32 4.57 3.17
N SER A 52 -1.34 3.84 2.64
CA SER A 52 -0.21 4.41 1.90
C SER A 52 -0.14 3.82 0.50
N HIS A 53 0.38 4.60 -0.45
CA HIS A 53 0.63 4.14 -1.80
C HIS A 53 1.89 4.76 -2.39
N SER A 54 2.47 4.08 -3.36
CA SER A 54 3.55 4.57 -4.19
C SER A 54 3.38 4.09 -5.63
N GLY A 55 3.98 4.79 -6.57
CA GLY A 55 3.98 4.35 -7.96
C GLY A 55 4.75 5.30 -8.86
N SER A 56 5.03 4.82 -10.06
CA SER A 56 5.73 5.57 -11.08
C SER A 56 5.16 5.29 -12.45
N VAL A 57 5.39 6.24 -13.36
CA VAL A 57 5.11 6.12 -14.77
C VAL A 57 6.36 6.54 -15.54
N THR A 58 6.86 5.65 -16.37
CA THR A 58 7.99 5.90 -17.28
C THR A 58 7.45 6.05 -18.69
N GLY A 59 7.82 7.15 -19.34
CA GLY A 59 7.43 7.44 -20.71
C GLY A 59 8.36 6.81 -21.75
N PRO A 60 8.01 6.94 -23.05
CA PRO A 60 8.79 6.36 -24.16
C PRO A 60 10.20 6.96 -24.30
N TYR A 61 10.43 8.16 -23.74
CA TYR A 61 11.73 8.81 -23.71
C TYR A 61 12.55 8.50 -22.45
N GLY A 62 12.13 7.51 -21.65
CA GLY A 62 12.83 7.12 -20.41
C GLY A 62 12.52 8.00 -19.19
N GLU A 63 11.90 9.17 -19.41
CA GLU A 63 11.53 10.08 -18.34
C GLU A 63 10.48 9.48 -17.40
N THR A 64 10.72 9.59 -16.09
CA THR A 64 9.88 8.95 -15.06
C THR A 64 9.28 9.98 -14.11
N VAL A 65 7.97 9.87 -13.89
CA VAL A 65 7.26 10.60 -12.82
C VAL A 65 6.93 9.61 -11.72
N SER A 66 7.25 9.94 -10.46
CA SER A 66 6.89 9.13 -9.31
C SER A 66 5.93 9.88 -8.39
N ARG A 67 5.08 9.12 -7.69
CA ARG A 67 4.13 9.65 -6.72
C ARG A 67 4.02 8.70 -5.54
N SER A 68 4.10 9.25 -4.35
CA SER A 68 3.80 8.54 -3.10
C SER A 68 2.88 9.38 -2.22
N GLY A 69 2.22 8.73 -1.27
CA GLY A 69 1.40 9.42 -0.30
C GLY A 69 0.74 8.48 0.69
N SER A 70 0.17 9.07 1.73
CA SER A 70 -0.59 8.40 2.76
C SER A 70 -1.83 9.18 3.14
N VAL A 71 -2.81 8.46 3.68
CA VAL A 71 -4.03 8.97 4.30
C VAL A 71 -4.20 8.24 5.62
N THR A 72 -4.35 8.98 6.71
CA THR A 72 -4.52 8.46 8.06
C THR A 72 -5.84 8.97 8.63
N GLN A 73 -6.69 8.07 9.07
CA GLN A 73 -7.89 8.41 9.82
C GLN A 73 -7.50 8.91 11.22
N THR A 74 -7.91 10.13 11.56
CA THR A 74 -7.61 10.77 12.85
C THR A 74 -8.83 10.85 13.77
N GLY A 75 -10.02 10.56 13.25
CA GLY A 75 -11.27 10.47 14.00
C GLY A 75 -12.43 9.99 13.12
N PRO A 76 -13.65 9.85 13.66
CA PRO A 76 -14.83 9.56 12.85
C PRO A 76 -15.00 10.62 11.75
N GLY A 77 -14.95 10.19 10.49
CA GLY A 77 -15.07 11.09 9.34
C GLY A 77 -13.88 12.03 9.07
N ALA A 78 -12.83 12.03 9.89
CA ALA A 78 -11.67 12.92 9.76
C ALA A 78 -10.41 12.18 9.28
N TYR A 79 -9.75 12.72 8.25
CA TYR A 79 -8.59 12.11 7.60
C TYR A 79 -7.51 13.13 7.32
N ASN A 80 -6.28 12.85 7.77
CA ASN A 80 -5.09 13.58 7.34
C ASN A 80 -4.49 12.90 6.13
N TYR A 81 -3.97 13.68 5.18
CA TYR A 81 -3.26 13.14 4.04
C TYR A 81 -1.96 13.88 3.75
N SER A 82 -1.02 13.18 3.14
CA SER A 82 0.19 13.75 2.55
C SER A 82 0.52 13.04 1.25
N ARG A 83 1.02 13.78 0.27
CA ARG A 83 1.38 13.26 -1.04
C ARG A 83 2.55 14.04 -1.61
N THR A 84 3.55 13.33 -2.10
CA THR A 84 4.65 13.89 -2.88
C THR A 84 4.59 13.38 -4.32
N THR A 85 4.87 14.26 -5.27
CA THR A 85 5.07 13.89 -6.68
C THR A 85 6.40 14.44 -7.13
N THR A 86 7.24 13.57 -7.68
CA THR A 86 8.57 13.91 -8.18
C THR A 86 8.55 13.77 -9.69
N GLY A 87 8.94 14.85 -10.37
CA GLY A 87 9.07 14.88 -11.81
C GLY A 87 10.40 14.27 -12.27
N PRO A 88 10.59 14.13 -13.59
CA PRO A 88 11.75 13.45 -14.16
C PRO A 88 13.07 14.17 -13.87
N ASN A 89 13.01 15.51 -13.74
CA ASN A 89 14.15 16.35 -13.38
C ASN A 89 14.44 16.40 -11.87
N GLY A 90 13.88 15.48 -11.07
CA GLY A 90 14.07 15.42 -9.61
C GLY A 90 13.28 16.44 -8.77
N ASN A 91 12.70 17.47 -9.41
CA ASN A 91 11.87 18.45 -8.72
C ASN A 91 10.61 17.81 -8.14
N SER A 92 10.29 18.16 -6.90
CA SER A 92 9.20 17.55 -6.15
C SER A 92 8.19 18.57 -5.63
N VAL A 93 6.92 18.20 -5.65
CA VAL A 93 5.83 18.95 -5.02
C VAL A 93 5.17 18.08 -3.96
N THR A 94 5.11 18.59 -2.74
CA THR A 94 4.43 17.95 -1.62
C THR A 94 3.17 18.73 -1.26
N ARG A 95 2.08 18.00 -1.01
CA ARG A 95 0.81 18.55 -0.53
C ARG A 95 0.34 17.73 0.66
N SER A 96 -0.13 18.40 1.68
CA SER A 96 -0.74 17.79 2.86
C SER A 96 -1.97 18.58 3.28
N GLY A 97 -2.84 17.95 4.05
CA GLY A 97 -4.02 18.59 4.61
C GLY A 97 -4.90 17.62 5.38
N THR A 98 -6.05 18.14 5.81
CA THR A 98 -7.09 17.39 6.51
C THR A 98 -8.39 17.48 5.74
N VAL A 99 -9.10 16.37 5.65
CA VAL A 99 -10.44 16.27 5.07
C VAL A 99 -11.36 15.70 6.13
N THR A 100 -12.46 16.41 6.41
CA THR A 100 -13.50 15.96 7.33
C THR A 100 -14.79 15.81 6.56
N ARG A 101 -15.47 14.69 6.74
CA ARG A 101 -16.82 14.45 6.25
C ARG A 101 -17.81 14.69 7.39
N TYR A 102 -18.71 15.66 7.19
CA TYR A 102 -19.84 15.95 8.07
C TYR A 102 -21.03 15.03 7.77
#